data_AF-M1DIH6-F1
#
_entry.id   AF-M1DIH6-F1
#
_cell.length_a   1.000
_cell.length_b   1.000
_cell.length_c   1.000
_cell.angle_alpha   90.00
_cell.angle_beta   90.00
_cell.angle_gamma   90.00
#
_symmetry.space_group_name_H-M   'P 1'
#
loop_
_entity.id
_entity.type
_entity.pdbx_description
1 polymer ?
#
loop_
_entity_poly.entity_id
_entity_poly.type
_entity_poly.pdbx_seq_one_letter_code
_entity_poly.pdbx_strand_id
1 'polypeptide(L)'
;MANDACKCHGDSCQCKHDEFYKLQSQFEDMNMFTITADNVIELLKEVTDNTLCEKIIQLAVGKTSSSTSIPNDKKVKDEFDYSAPYSLSKVHNRLSSKQTMIVRDTSFDDLKGEIEYLKEEIKFLKQNHIICDHCLTQIESANSKEKKIRLMNLLLKKILLPTL
;
A
#
# COMPACT_ATOMS: atom_id res chain seq x y z
N MET A 1 -26.67 53.25 9.60
CA MET A 1 -26.14 52.51 10.75
C MET A 1 -24.64 52.71 10.79
N ALA A 2 -24.09 53.04 11.96
CA ALA A 2 -22.75 53.58 12.14
C ALA A 2 -21.65 52.51 11.96
N ASN A 3 -20.59 52.86 11.24
CA ASN A 3 -19.37 52.06 11.11
C ASN A 3 -18.49 52.26 12.36
N ASP A 4 -18.38 51.23 13.20
CA ASP A 4 -17.36 51.15 14.26
C ASP A 4 -15.97 50.98 13.58
N ALA A 5 -15.16 52.03 13.43
CA ALA A 5 -14.29 52.68 14.43
C ALA A 5 -12.82 52.22 14.30
N CYS A 6 -12.15 52.65 13.21
CA CYS A 6 -10.70 52.80 13.22
C CYS A 6 -10.36 54.10 13.96
N LYS A 7 -9.52 54.03 14.99
CA LYS A 7 -9.09 55.21 15.76
C LYS A 7 -7.72 55.64 15.26
N CYS A 8 -7.67 56.82 14.65
CA CYS A 8 -6.44 57.44 14.20
C CYS A 8 -6.06 58.58 15.13
N HIS A 9 -4.79 58.66 15.49
CA HIS A 9 -4.24 59.77 16.26
C HIS A 9 -2.94 60.26 15.61
N GLY A 10 -2.99 61.45 15.00
CA GLY A 10 -1.92 61.95 14.14
C GLY A 10 -1.75 61.06 12.90
N ASP A 11 -0.51 60.78 12.54
CA ASP A 11 -0.17 59.96 11.36
C ASP A 11 -0.30 58.44 11.60
N SER A 12 -0.76 58.02 12.78
CA SER A 12 -0.88 56.60 13.15
C SER A 12 -2.35 56.21 13.35
N CYS A 13 -2.81 55.26 12.55
CA CYS A 13 -4.13 54.65 12.65
C CYS A 13 -4.01 53.24 13.26
N GLN A 14 -4.86 52.94 14.25
CA GLN A 14 -5.06 51.57 14.73
C GLN A 14 -6.46 51.12 14.32
N CYS A 15 -6.53 50.31 13.26
CA CYS A 15 -7.76 49.68 12.85
C CYS A 15 -7.82 48.27 13.43
N LYS A 16 -8.94 47.91 14.08
CA LYS A 16 -9.14 46.56 14.65
C LYS A 16 -9.08 45.42 13.60
N HIS A 17 -9.10 45.75 12.31
CA HIS A 17 -8.95 44.79 11.22
C HIS A 17 -7.50 44.56 10.77
N ASP A 18 -6.53 45.35 11.23
CA ASP A 18 -5.14 45.21 10.78
C ASP A 18 -4.52 43.88 11.23
N GLU A 19 -4.92 43.35 12.39
CA GLU A 19 -4.45 42.05 12.88
C GLU A 19 -4.93 40.90 11.99
N PHE A 20 -6.16 40.97 11.48
CA PHE A 20 -6.71 39.93 10.60
C PHE A 20 -5.95 39.87 9.28
N TYR A 21 -5.72 41.02 8.63
CA TYR A 21 -4.99 41.07 7.36
C TYR A 21 -3.50 40.76 7.54
N LYS A 22 -2.91 41.15 8.66
CA LYS A 22 -1.52 40.82 8.98
C LYS A 22 -1.33 39.32 9.26
N LEU A 23 -2.27 38.70 9.97
CA LEU A 23 -2.31 37.24 10.14
C LEU A 23 -2.51 36.53 8.81
N GLN A 24 -3.46 37.00 7.99
CA GLN A 24 -3.73 36.45 6.66
C GLN A 24 -2.49 36.50 5.76
N SER A 25 -1.79 37.64 5.72
CA SER A 25 -0.52 37.79 4.99
C SER A 25 0.56 36.85 5.51
N GLN A 26 0.65 36.64 6.84
CA GLN A 26 1.60 35.66 7.40
C GLN A 26 1.27 34.22 7.01
N PHE A 27 -0.01 33.88 6.80
CA PHE A 27 -0.43 32.55 6.31
C PHE A 27 -0.28 32.38 4.79
N GLU A 28 -0.27 33.47 4.01
CA GLU A 28 0.09 33.43 2.59
C GLU A 28 1.62 33.33 2.39
N ASP A 29 2.40 34.04 3.21
CA ASP A 29 3.87 34.02 3.16
C ASP A 29 4.46 32.72 3.73
N MET A 30 3.85 32.16 4.78
CA MET A 30 4.08 30.78 5.14
C MET A 30 3.33 29.93 4.14
N ASN A 31 4.03 29.52 3.06
CA ASN A 31 3.60 28.50 2.10
C ASN A 31 3.23 27.20 2.85
N MET A 32 2.09 27.20 3.51
CA MET A 32 1.59 26.17 4.41
C MET A 32 1.15 25.07 3.47
N PHE A 33 2.08 24.16 3.16
CA PHE A 33 1.97 23.03 2.26
C PHE A 33 0.51 22.78 1.94
N THR A 34 0.04 23.42 0.87
CA THR A 34 -1.34 23.27 0.44
C THR A 34 -1.41 21.79 0.12
N ILE A 35 -2.10 21.02 0.97
CA ILE A 35 -2.31 19.61 0.68
C ILE A 35 -3.15 19.61 -0.60
N THR A 36 -2.47 19.58 -1.74
CA THR A 36 -3.05 19.44 -3.06
C THR A 36 -3.65 18.04 -3.11
N ALA A 37 -4.68 17.86 -3.94
CA ALA A 37 -5.36 16.57 -4.06
C ALA A 37 -4.38 15.41 -4.29
N ASP A 38 -3.27 15.67 -4.98
CA ASP A 38 -2.20 14.71 -5.25
C ASP A 38 -1.43 14.28 -3.99
N ASN A 39 -1.20 15.21 -3.05
CA ASN A 39 -0.50 14.94 -1.79
C ASN A 39 -1.39 14.25 -0.74
N VAL A 40 -2.72 14.43 -0.82
CA VAL A 40 -3.67 13.76 0.10
C VAL A 40 -3.60 12.25 -0.04
N ILE A 41 -3.50 11.75 -1.28
CA ILE A 41 -3.52 10.30 -1.57
C ILE A 41 -2.27 9.61 -1.02
N GLU A 42 -1.11 10.26 -1.09
CA GLU A 42 0.14 9.73 -0.52
C GLU A 42 0.08 9.75 1.01
N LEU A 43 -0.42 10.84 1.60
CA LEU A 43 -0.57 10.97 3.05
C LEU A 43 -1.53 9.91 3.64
N LEU A 44 -2.63 9.62 2.96
CA LEU A 44 -3.60 8.60 3.39
C LEU A 44 -3.07 7.17 3.31
N LYS A 45 -1.99 6.91 2.57
CA LYS A 45 -1.32 5.59 2.57
C LYS A 45 -0.44 5.39 3.78
N GLU A 46 0.09 6.47 4.35
CA GLU A 46 1.04 6.43 5.48
C GLU A 46 0.32 6.53 6.84
N VAL A 47 -0.84 7.17 6.88
CA VAL A 47 -1.64 7.30 8.11
C VAL A 47 -2.36 5.98 8.44
N THR A 48 -2.02 5.39 9.58
CA THR A 48 -2.62 4.12 10.06
C THR A 48 -3.87 4.33 10.93
N ASP A 49 -4.09 5.54 11.45
CA ASP A 49 -5.26 5.87 12.29
C ASP A 49 -6.44 6.29 11.40
N ASN A 50 -7.47 5.46 11.40
CA ASN A 50 -8.69 5.65 10.61
C ASN A 50 -9.41 6.97 10.95
N THR A 51 -9.39 7.39 12.22
CA THR A 51 -10.03 8.62 12.69
C THR A 51 -9.31 9.87 12.17
N LEU A 52 -8.00 9.76 12.01
CA LEU A 52 -7.17 10.83 11.45
C LEU A 52 -7.31 10.89 9.92
N CYS A 53 -7.35 9.74 9.25
CA CYS A 53 -7.65 9.62 7.82
C CYS A 53 -8.97 10.31 7.45
N GLU A 54 -10.03 10.07 8.23
CA GLU A 54 -11.34 10.65 7.96
C GLU A 54 -11.33 12.19 8.10
N LYS A 55 -10.60 12.73 9.10
CA LYS A 55 -10.42 14.18 9.27
C LYS A 55 -9.66 14.81 8.11
N ILE A 56 -8.63 14.15 7.58
CA ILE A 56 -7.85 14.61 6.43
C ILE A 56 -8.73 14.68 5.17
N ILE A 57 -9.55 13.64 4.93
CA ILE A 57 -10.49 13.60 3.80
C ILE A 57 -11.51 14.74 3.91
N GLN A 58 -12.10 14.94 5.10
CA GLN A 58 -13.06 16.03 5.31
C GLN A 58 -12.44 17.41 5.11
N LEU A 59 -11.18 17.62 5.49
CA LEU A 59 -10.46 18.89 5.27
C LEU A 59 -10.14 19.11 3.78
N ALA A 60 -9.78 18.06 3.04
CA ALA A 60 -9.53 18.14 1.60
C ALA A 60 -10.82 18.42 0.81
N VAL A 61 -11.93 17.77 1.18
CA VAL A 61 -13.24 17.96 0.56
C VAL A 61 -13.85 19.31 0.96
N GLY A 62 -13.75 19.69 2.24
CA GLY A 62 -14.28 20.95 2.79
C GLY A 62 -13.65 22.21 2.19
N LYS A 63 -12.40 22.13 1.70
CA LYS A 63 -11.76 23.25 0.97
C LYS A 63 -12.42 23.57 -0.38
N THR A 64 -13.22 22.67 -0.95
CA THR A 64 -14.03 23.00 -2.12
C THR A 64 -15.30 23.78 -1.78
N SER A 65 -15.64 23.90 -0.48
CA SER A 65 -16.89 24.48 0.01
C SER A 65 -16.67 25.36 1.25
N SER A 66 -15.93 26.47 1.10
CA SER A 66 -16.08 27.63 1.99
C SER A 66 -15.81 28.89 1.17
N SER A 67 -16.88 29.46 0.59
CA SER A 67 -17.54 30.65 1.12
C SER A 67 -16.64 31.89 1.16
N THR A 68 -16.33 32.46 0.00
CA THR A 68 -16.15 33.91 -0.09
C THR A 68 -17.53 34.55 -0.03
N SER A 69 -17.90 35.08 1.13
CA SER A 69 -18.96 36.06 1.24
C SER A 69 -18.53 37.33 0.50
N ILE A 70 -18.75 37.37 -0.80
CA ILE A 70 -18.67 38.59 -1.59
C ILE A 70 -19.99 39.35 -1.36
N PRO A 71 -19.98 40.66 -1.06
CA PRO A 71 -21.20 41.42 -0.94
C PRO A 71 -21.96 41.33 -2.27
N ASN A 72 -23.24 40.98 -2.18
CA ASN A 72 -24.18 41.11 -3.29
C ASN A 72 -23.99 42.46 -3.97
N ASP A 73 -23.43 42.45 -5.18
CA ASP A 73 -23.82 43.30 -6.30
C ASP A 73 -22.77 43.18 -7.41
N LYS A 74 -23.01 42.22 -8.31
CA LYS A 74 -22.87 42.37 -9.77
C LYS A 74 -23.11 41.01 -10.43
N LYS A 75 -24.22 40.92 -11.14
CA LYS A 75 -24.47 39.85 -12.12
C LYS A 75 -23.42 39.96 -13.22
N VAL A 76 -22.30 39.26 -13.08
CA VAL A 76 -21.44 38.94 -14.22
C VAL A 76 -22.09 37.77 -14.92
N LYS A 77 -22.72 38.04 -16.06
CA LYS A 77 -23.08 37.01 -17.02
C LYS A 77 -21.77 36.55 -17.67
N ASP A 78 -21.06 35.63 -17.01
CA ASP A 78 -20.08 34.82 -17.71
C ASP A 78 -20.83 33.68 -18.39
N GLU A 79 -21.22 33.97 -19.62
CA GLU A 79 -21.60 33.00 -20.65
C GLU A 79 -20.34 32.24 -21.07
N PHE A 80 -19.77 31.47 -20.14
CA PHE A 80 -18.77 30.48 -20.49
C PHE A 80 -19.52 29.20 -20.84
N ASP A 81 -19.84 29.09 -22.13
CA ASP A 81 -20.56 27.97 -22.72
C ASP A 81 -19.64 26.73 -22.72
N TYR A 82 -19.46 26.14 -21.53
CA TYR A 82 -18.70 24.91 -21.34
C TYR A 82 -19.56 23.76 -21.90
N SER A 83 -19.55 23.61 -23.22
CA SER A 83 -20.13 22.45 -23.91
C SER A 83 -19.23 21.24 -23.67
N ALA A 84 -19.15 20.79 -22.42
CA ALA A 84 -18.56 19.51 -22.09
C ALA A 84 -19.48 18.43 -22.70
N PRO A 85 -18.99 17.56 -23.59
CA PRO A 85 -19.83 16.60 -24.32
C PRO A 85 -20.51 15.56 -23.40
N TYR A 86 -20.18 15.56 -22.12
CA TYR A 86 -20.69 14.63 -21.12
C TYR A 86 -20.87 15.32 -19.76
N SER A 87 -22.08 15.23 -19.21
CA SER A 87 -22.34 15.58 -17.80
C SER A 87 -21.58 14.63 -16.86
N LEU A 88 -21.18 15.12 -15.68
CA LEU A 88 -20.55 14.31 -14.63
C LEU A 88 -21.36 13.06 -14.28
N SER A 89 -22.69 13.14 -14.31
CA SER A 89 -23.60 12.00 -14.13
C SER A 89 -23.41 10.92 -15.20
N LYS A 90 -23.17 11.32 -16.45
CA LYS A 90 -22.94 10.42 -17.59
C LYS A 90 -21.56 9.77 -17.52
N VAL A 91 -20.55 10.47 -16.99
CA VAL A 91 -19.23 9.91 -16.70
C VAL A 91 -19.31 8.90 -15.56
N HIS A 92 -19.98 9.24 -14.47
CA HIS A 92 -20.19 8.34 -13.32
C HIS A 92 -20.92 7.05 -13.71
N ASN A 93 -22.01 7.15 -14.50
CA ASN A 93 -22.75 5.98 -14.98
C ASN A 93 -21.93 5.09 -15.92
N ARG A 94 -20.98 5.65 -16.68
CA ARG A 94 -20.06 4.88 -17.54
C ARG A 94 -18.94 4.21 -16.75
N LEU A 95 -18.46 4.83 -15.68
CA LEU A 95 -17.47 4.23 -14.78
C LEU A 95 -18.09 3.08 -13.97
N SER A 96 -19.26 3.32 -13.39
CA SER A 96 -19.97 2.32 -12.58
C SER A 96 -20.40 1.09 -13.40
N SER A 97 -20.68 1.24 -14.69
CA SER A 97 -21.03 0.12 -15.57
C SER A 97 -19.83 -0.62 -16.19
N LYS A 98 -18.63 -0.02 -16.16
CA LYS A 98 -17.38 -0.65 -16.62
C LYS A 98 -16.62 -1.37 -15.51
N GLN A 99 -16.91 -1.08 -14.24
CA GLN A 99 -16.34 -1.77 -13.08
C GLN A 99 -16.99 -3.14 -12.83
N THR A 100 -17.22 -3.88 -13.91
CA THR A 100 -17.74 -5.27 -13.90
C THR A 100 -16.82 -6.18 -14.71
N MET A 101 -15.52 -5.86 -14.78
CA MET A 101 -14.54 -6.90 -15.05
C MET A 101 -14.32 -7.63 -13.73
N ILE A 102 -15.09 -8.70 -13.52
CA ILE A 102 -14.92 -9.62 -12.39
C ILE A 102 -13.58 -10.33 -12.63
N VAL A 103 -12.49 -9.73 -12.15
CA VAL A 103 -11.30 -10.48 -11.77
C VAL A 103 -11.78 -11.35 -10.63
N ARG A 104 -11.96 -12.65 -10.88
CA ARG A 104 -12.22 -13.59 -9.79
C ARG A 104 -10.92 -13.72 -9.04
N ASP A 105 -10.72 -12.85 -8.06
CA ASP A 105 -9.67 -12.99 -7.09
C ASP A 105 -9.79 -14.38 -6.46
N THR A 106 -8.67 -15.07 -6.29
CA THR A 106 -8.60 -16.39 -5.66
C THR A 106 -9.30 -16.28 -4.30
N SER A 107 -10.34 -17.11 -4.09
CA SER A 107 -11.14 -17.00 -2.86
C SER A 107 -10.30 -17.42 -1.66
N PHE A 108 -10.62 -16.89 -0.48
CA PHE A 108 -10.05 -17.37 0.77
C PHE A 108 -10.25 -18.87 0.96
N ASP A 109 -11.38 -19.42 0.49
CA ASP A 109 -11.65 -20.85 0.54
C ASP A 109 -10.73 -21.66 -0.40
N ASP A 110 -10.39 -21.12 -1.57
CA ASP A 110 -9.45 -21.76 -2.51
C ASP A 110 -8.04 -21.82 -1.89
N LEU A 111 -7.60 -20.71 -1.30
CA LEU A 111 -6.33 -20.61 -0.57
C LEU A 111 -6.27 -21.58 0.61
N LYS A 112 -7.37 -21.70 1.37
CA LYS A 112 -7.46 -22.64 2.50
C LYS A 112 -7.35 -24.09 2.03
N GLY A 113 -7.99 -24.43 0.90
CA GLY A 113 -7.88 -25.75 0.28
C GLY A 113 -6.44 -26.07 -0.12
N GLU A 114 -5.77 -25.13 -0.79
CA GLU A 114 -4.39 -25.27 -1.22
C GLU A 114 -3.43 -25.44 -0.03
N ILE A 115 -3.63 -24.68 1.05
CA ILE A 115 -2.80 -24.80 2.27
C ILE A 115 -2.93 -26.19 2.90
N GLU A 116 -4.15 -26.74 3.00
CA GLU A 116 -4.33 -28.07 3.57
C GLU A 116 -3.74 -29.16 2.68
N TYR A 117 -3.88 -29.03 1.36
CA TYR A 117 -3.22 -29.93 0.40
C TYR A 117 -1.70 -29.92 0.54
N LEU A 118 -1.08 -28.73 0.52
CA LEU A 118 0.37 -28.57 0.66
C LEU A 118 0.88 -29.13 2.00
N LYS A 119 0.09 -29.01 3.06
CA LYS A 119 0.43 -29.55 4.39
C LYS A 119 0.46 -31.07 4.42
N GLU A 120 -0.51 -31.74 3.78
CA GLU A 120 -0.49 -33.20 3.64
C GLU A 120 0.64 -33.67 2.72
N GLU A 121 0.93 -32.94 1.63
CA GLU A 121 2.05 -33.26 0.73
C GLU A 121 3.41 -33.16 1.46
N ILE A 122 3.62 -32.11 2.26
CA ILE A 122 4.83 -31.98 3.10
C ILE A 122 4.97 -33.15 4.06
N LYS A 123 3.87 -33.60 4.66
CA LYS A 123 3.87 -34.73 5.60
C LYS A 123 4.23 -36.04 4.89
N PHE A 124 3.67 -36.27 3.71
CA PHE A 124 3.99 -37.41 2.86
C PHE A 124 5.47 -37.41 2.44
N LEU A 125 5.98 -36.26 1.97
CA LEU A 125 7.38 -36.11 1.58
C LEU A 125 8.35 -36.34 2.76
N LYS A 126 8.03 -35.85 3.96
CA LYS A 126 8.82 -36.12 5.17
C LYS A 126 8.90 -37.61 5.49
N GLN A 127 7.79 -38.34 5.36
CA GLN A 127 7.78 -39.78 5.59
C GLN A 127 8.66 -40.50 4.56
N ASN A 128 8.56 -40.13 3.28
CA ASN A 128 9.40 -40.70 2.23
C ASN A 128 10.88 -40.40 2.45
N HIS A 129 11.23 -39.20 2.89
CA HIS A 129 12.62 -38.84 3.21
C HIS A 129 13.21 -39.79 4.27
N ILE A 130 12.46 -40.09 5.33
CA ILE A 130 12.90 -41.02 6.39
C ILE A 130 13.17 -42.42 5.81
N ILE A 131 12.31 -42.89 4.92
CA ILE A 131 12.47 -44.19 4.25
C ILE A 131 13.72 -44.18 3.38
N CYS A 132 13.91 -43.13 2.57
CA CYS A 132 15.08 -42.98 1.70
C CYS A 132 16.38 -42.93 2.51
N ASP A 133 16.44 -42.16 3.58
CA ASP A 133 17.61 -42.08 4.47
C ASP A 133 17.96 -43.43 5.08
N HIS A 134 16.95 -44.17 5.52
CA HIS A 134 17.14 -45.51 6.08
C HIS A 134 17.71 -46.48 5.03
N CYS A 135 17.13 -46.49 3.83
CA CYS A 135 17.64 -47.29 2.71
C CYS A 135 19.07 -46.90 2.32
N LEU A 136 19.37 -45.61 2.28
CA LEU A 136 20.71 -45.10 1.97
C LEU A 136 21.73 -45.59 3.00
N THR A 137 21.41 -45.48 4.30
CA THR A 137 22.25 -45.96 5.40
C THR A 137 22.54 -47.46 5.27
N GLN A 138 21.54 -48.26 4.91
CA GLN A 138 21.73 -49.70 4.70
C GLN A 138 22.69 -49.98 3.54
N ILE A 139 22.52 -49.29 2.41
CA ILE A 139 23.39 -49.43 1.23
C ILE A 139 24.84 -49.04 1.56
N GLU A 140 25.04 -47.94 2.26
CA GLU A 140 26.37 -47.48 2.67
C GLU A 140 27.06 -48.51 3.59
N SER A 141 26.30 -49.08 4.53
CA SER A 141 26.82 -50.14 5.41
C SER A 141 27.20 -51.41 4.63
N ALA A 142 26.41 -51.80 3.63
CA ALA A 142 26.68 -52.95 2.78
C ALA A 142 27.92 -52.72 1.90
N ASN A 143 28.02 -51.54 1.27
CA ASN A 143 29.18 -51.15 0.46
C ASN A 143 30.48 -51.10 1.27
N SER A 144 30.43 -50.64 2.53
CA SER A 144 31.57 -50.66 3.44
C SER A 144 32.05 -52.08 3.73
N LYS A 145 31.12 -53.00 4.04
CA LYS A 145 31.42 -54.43 4.24
C LYS A 145 32.01 -55.06 2.99
N GLU A 146 31.43 -54.79 1.83
CA GLU A 146 31.92 -55.34 0.55
C GLU A 146 33.35 -54.88 0.24
N LYS A 147 33.65 -53.58 0.43
CA LYS A 147 35.01 -53.04 0.27
C LYS A 147 36.01 -53.78 1.18
N LYS A 148 35.64 -54.05 2.43
CA LYS A 148 36.48 -54.81 3.37
C LYS A 148 36.74 -56.24 2.89
N ILE A 149 35.71 -56.93 2.41
CA ILE A 149 35.84 -58.30 1.86
C ILE A 149 36.73 -58.32 0.63
N ARG A 150 36.54 -57.37 -0.31
CA ARG A 150 37.39 -57.24 -1.51
C ARG A 150 38.85 -57.03 -1.14
N LEU A 151 39.13 -56.18 -0.14
CA LEU A 151 40.48 -55.92 0.34
C LEU A 151 41.12 -57.18 0.96
N MET A 152 40.38 -57.90 1.81
CA MET A 152 40.85 -59.17 2.40
C MET A 152 41.17 -60.21 1.34
N ASN A 153 40.30 -60.39 0.34
CA ASN A 153 40.53 -61.33 -0.76
C ASN A 153 41.77 -60.98 -1.58
N LEU A 154 42.04 -59.68 -1.77
CA LEU A 154 43.22 -59.20 -2.48
C LEU A 154 44.51 -59.44 -1.68
N LEU A 155 44.47 -59.27 -0.37
CA LEU A 155 45.58 -59.60 0.53
C LEU A 155 45.83 -61.12 0.57
N LEU A 156 44.79 -61.94 0.70
CA LEU A 156 44.90 -63.39 0.67
C LEU A 156 45.55 -63.90 -0.61
N LYS A 157 45.12 -63.39 -1.77
CA LYS A 157 45.74 -63.73 -3.07
C LYS A 157 47.23 -63.38 -3.09
N LYS A 158 47.64 -62.23 -2.54
CA LYS A 158 49.05 -61.83 -2.50
C LYS A 158 49.90 -62.71 -1.58
N ILE A 159 49.33 -63.27 -0.51
CA ILE A 159 50.06 -64.10 0.46
C ILE A 159 50.14 -65.57 0.00
N LEU A 160 49.11 -66.08 -0.70
CA LEU A 160 49.04 -67.48 -1.14
C LEU A 160 49.72 -67.76 -2.49
N LEU A 161 49.83 -66.77 -3.38
CA LEU A 161 50.53 -66.95 -4.68
C LEU A 161 52.05 -67.14 -4.60
N PRO A 162 52.81 -66.55 -3.66
CA PRO A 162 54.28 -66.71 -3.59
C PRO A 162 54.76 -68.08 -3.09
N THR A 163 53.85 -68.94 -2.61
CA THR A 163 54.16 -70.24 -1.98
C THR A 163 54.08 -71.44 -2.92
N LEU A 164 53.95 -71.22 -4.24
CA LEU A 164 53.92 -72.26 -5.29
C LEU A 164 55.08 -72.07 -6.28
#